data_AF-A0A085N6K6-F1
#
_entry.id   AF-A0A085N6K6-F1
#
_cell.length_a   1.000
_cell.length_b   1.000
_cell.length_c   1.000
_cell.angle_alpha   90.00
_cell.angle_beta   90.00
_cell.angle_gamma   90.00
#
_symmetry.space_group_name_H-M   'P 1'
#
loop_
_entity.id
_entity.type
_entity.pdbx_description
1 polymer ?
#
loop_
_entity_poly.entity_id
_entity_poly.type
_entity_poly.pdbx_seq_one_letter_code
_entity_poly.pdbx_strand_id
1 'polypeptide(L)'
;MLLHFYSLAIIIAFNYQHLDACQTLKHEQCIGNSSLCFQRHCIAGEPLTSVTSCKNDFQCRKDVMPLWRRLSIACKAGRCIRLKAIGPEQCLEQKKCPGQSICIRQVCVAAEPCEYTCRIGKICGLGERCIGGLCFRPVPS
;
A
#
# COMPACT_ATOMS: atom_id res chain seq x y z
N MET A 1 6.04 -23.14 32.41
CA MET A 1 6.99 -22.94 31.29
C MET A 1 6.31 -23.01 29.91
N LEU A 2 5.52 -24.05 29.62
CA LEU A 2 4.77 -24.19 28.34
C LEU A 2 3.79 -23.03 28.03
N LEU A 3 3.13 -22.45 29.04
CA LEU A 3 2.24 -21.30 28.87
C LEU A 3 2.95 -20.03 28.36
N HIS A 4 4.21 -19.79 28.76
CA HIS A 4 4.99 -18.65 28.28
C HIS A 4 5.39 -18.82 26.81
N PHE A 5 5.71 -20.05 26.37
CA PHE A 5 6.00 -20.33 24.96
C PHE A 5 4.76 -20.15 24.07
N TYR A 6 3.58 -20.57 24.53
CA TYR A 6 2.32 -20.29 23.84
C TYR A 6 2.02 -18.79 23.78
N SER A 7 2.23 -18.07 24.88
CA SER A 7 2.03 -16.61 24.94
C SER A 7 2.96 -15.87 23.96
N LEU A 8 4.24 -16.25 23.91
CA LEU A 8 5.22 -15.71 22.97
C LEU A 8 4.85 -16.04 21.53
N ALA A 9 4.44 -17.27 21.24
CA ALA A 9 4.01 -17.68 19.89
C ALA A 9 2.78 -16.91 19.41
N ILE A 10 1.80 -16.66 20.29
CA ILE A 10 0.62 -15.84 19.99
C ILE A 10 1.02 -14.38 19.74
N ILE A 11 1.89 -13.80 20.58
CA ILE A 11 2.38 -12.43 20.37
C ILE A 11 3.15 -12.32 19.05
N ILE A 12 4.01 -13.29 18.72
CA ILE A 12 4.76 -13.32 17.45
C ILE A 12 3.81 -13.47 16.25
N ALA A 13 2.79 -14.32 16.33
CA ALA A 13 1.79 -14.48 15.27
C ALA A 13 0.91 -13.23 15.07
N PHE A 14 0.49 -12.57 16.16
CA PHE A 14 -0.24 -11.30 16.11
C PHE A 14 0.62 -10.17 15.53
N ASN A 15 1.91 -10.14 15.84
CA ASN A 15 2.84 -9.18 15.22
C ASN A 15 3.03 -9.49 13.72
N TYR A 16 3.08 -10.77 13.32
CA TYR A 16 3.24 -11.18 11.93
C TYR A 16 2.07 -10.76 11.02
N GLN A 17 0.82 -10.86 11.50
CA GLN A 17 -0.36 -10.41 10.76
C GLN A 17 -0.47 -8.87 10.63
N HIS A 18 0.35 -8.13 11.37
CA HIS A 18 0.31 -6.67 11.45
C HIS A 18 1.32 -5.96 10.52
N LEU A 19 2.19 -6.72 9.82
CA LEU A 19 3.28 -6.15 9.02
C LEU A 19 2.80 -5.37 7.78
N ASP A 20 1.66 -5.75 7.20
CA ASP A 20 1.18 -5.17 5.93
C ASP A 20 0.01 -4.18 6.11
N ALA A 21 -0.46 -4.01 7.35
CA ALA A 21 -1.62 -3.19 7.69
C ALA A 21 -1.25 -1.95 8.49
N CYS A 22 -1.64 -0.78 8.00
CA CYS A 22 -1.40 0.51 8.66
C CYS A 22 -2.72 1.11 9.19
N GLN A 23 -3.04 0.76 10.44
CA GLN A 23 -4.36 1.01 11.03
C GLN A 23 -4.66 2.49 11.32
N THR A 24 -3.66 3.27 11.73
CA THR A 24 -3.82 4.71 12.05
C THR A 24 -3.63 5.61 10.83
N LEU A 25 -3.49 5.03 9.64
CA LEU A 25 -3.21 5.70 8.38
C LEU A 25 -1.89 6.49 8.34
N LYS A 26 -0.98 6.22 9.29
CA LYS A 26 0.34 6.84 9.37
C LYS A 26 1.36 6.08 8.54
N HIS A 27 2.17 6.78 7.76
CA HIS A 27 3.18 6.18 6.89
C HIS A 27 4.33 5.55 7.69
N GLU A 28 4.56 5.99 8.92
CA GLU A 28 5.56 5.48 9.86
C GLU A 28 5.26 4.07 10.35
N GLN A 29 4.00 3.60 10.24
CA GLN A 29 3.66 2.22 10.60
C GLN A 29 4.20 1.19 9.59
N CYS A 30 4.48 1.63 8.36
CA CYS A 30 4.98 0.74 7.33
C CYS A 30 6.48 0.54 7.49
N ILE A 31 6.92 -0.72 7.58
CA ILE A 31 8.33 -1.08 7.61
C ILE A 31 9.02 -0.66 6.30
N GLY A 32 10.32 -0.38 6.38
CA GLY A 32 11.13 0.07 5.24
C GLY A 32 11.02 1.56 4.97
N ASN A 33 11.92 2.09 4.14
CA ASN A 33 12.04 3.55 3.96
C ASN A 33 11.09 4.13 2.88
N SER A 34 10.47 3.28 2.07
CA SER A 34 9.69 3.72 0.90
C SER A 34 8.27 3.15 0.83
N SER A 35 7.86 2.32 1.78
CA SER A 35 6.46 1.86 1.86
C SER A 35 5.56 2.97 2.39
N LEU A 36 4.49 3.29 1.66
CA LEU A 36 3.49 4.28 2.06
C LEU A 36 2.20 3.60 2.54
N CYS A 37 1.67 4.10 3.66
CA CYS A 37 0.36 3.70 4.13
C CYS A 37 -0.77 4.34 3.31
N PHE A 38 -1.48 3.57 2.49
CA PHE A 38 -2.73 4.01 1.86
C PHE A 38 -3.79 2.93 1.93
N GLN A 39 -5.04 3.35 2.16
CA GLN A 39 -6.19 2.44 2.23
C GLN A 39 -5.94 1.28 3.22
N ARG A 40 -5.30 1.58 4.36
CA ARG A 40 -4.89 0.62 5.41
C ARG A 40 -3.85 -0.42 5.00
N HIS A 41 -3.24 -0.32 3.82
CA HIS A 41 -2.13 -1.18 3.43
C HIS A 41 -0.82 -0.41 3.31
N CYS A 42 0.26 -1.10 3.61
CA CYS A 42 1.61 -0.65 3.30
C CYS A 42 1.94 -1.01 1.85
N ILE A 43 2.17 0.00 1.02
CA ILE A 43 2.30 -0.14 -0.43
C ILE A 43 3.69 0.30 -0.86
N ALA A 44 4.31 -0.51 -1.72
CA ALA A 44 5.62 -0.24 -2.25
C ALA A 44 5.73 1.13 -2.92
N GLY A 45 6.83 1.82 -2.65
CA GLY A 45 7.09 3.16 -3.15
C GLY A 45 8.56 3.38 -3.49
N GLU A 46 8.84 4.55 -4.05
CA GLU A 46 10.18 4.99 -4.40
C GLU A 46 10.34 6.49 -4.13
N PRO A 47 11.55 6.93 -3.73
CA PRO A 47 11.79 8.33 -3.41
C PRO A 47 11.73 9.21 -4.66
N LEU A 48 11.16 10.41 -4.52
CA LEU A 48 11.29 11.47 -5.51
C LEU A 48 12.68 12.09 -5.39
N THR A 49 13.44 12.08 -6.48
CA THR A 49 14.79 12.66 -6.53
C THR A 49 14.78 14.18 -6.60
N SER A 50 13.67 14.79 -7.02
CA SER A 50 13.53 16.24 -7.21
C SER A 50 13.17 17.02 -5.95
N VAL A 51 12.79 16.35 -4.85
CA VAL A 51 12.38 17.00 -3.60
C VAL A 51 13.20 16.44 -2.45
N THR A 52 14.04 17.28 -1.86
CA THR A 52 15.05 16.87 -0.87
C THR A 52 14.49 16.64 0.52
N SER A 53 13.45 17.37 0.95
CA SER A 53 12.84 17.15 2.27
C SER A 53 11.36 17.53 2.33
N CYS A 54 10.64 16.94 3.29
CA CYS A 54 9.25 17.25 3.59
C CYS A 54 8.93 17.09 5.08
N LYS A 55 7.86 17.75 5.53
CA LYS A 55 7.28 17.60 6.87
C LYS A 55 5.89 16.97 6.83
N ASN A 56 5.21 17.05 5.70
CA ASN A 56 3.86 16.54 5.50
C ASN A 56 3.60 16.24 4.02
N ASP A 57 2.56 15.47 3.76
CA ASP A 57 2.14 15.08 2.42
C ASP A 57 1.89 16.25 1.47
N PHE A 58 1.37 17.37 1.98
CA PHE A 58 1.02 18.51 1.15
C PHE A 58 2.24 19.10 0.44
N GLN A 59 3.38 19.17 1.13
CA GLN A 59 4.63 19.64 0.53
C GLN A 59 5.06 18.76 -0.65
N CYS A 60 4.88 17.44 -0.55
CA CYS A 60 5.21 16.52 -1.63
C CYS A 60 4.24 16.58 -2.82
N ARG A 61 3.06 17.19 -2.66
CA ARG A 61 2.01 17.26 -3.69
C ARG A 61 1.96 18.59 -4.44
N LYS A 62 2.60 19.64 -3.91
CA LYS A 62 2.44 21.03 -4.38
C LYS A 62 2.74 21.22 -5.86
N ASP A 63 3.86 20.65 -6.33
CA ASP A 63 4.42 20.91 -7.67
C ASP A 63 4.43 19.65 -8.56
N VAL A 64 3.55 18.70 -8.27
CA VAL A 64 3.45 17.46 -9.05
C VAL A 64 2.43 17.62 -10.17
N MET A 65 2.88 17.34 -11.39
CA MET A 65 2.04 17.19 -12.58
C MET A 65 2.29 15.84 -13.28
N PRO A 66 1.26 15.32 -13.98
CA PRO A 66 -0.15 15.73 -13.94
C PRO A 66 -0.81 15.54 -12.55
N LEU A 67 -1.92 16.25 -12.30
CA LEU A 67 -2.58 16.36 -10.99
C LEU A 67 -2.87 15.00 -10.33
N TRP A 68 -3.23 13.98 -11.11
CA TRP A 68 -3.54 12.66 -10.58
C TRP A 68 -2.38 12.00 -9.84
N ARG A 69 -1.12 12.30 -10.21
CA ARG A 69 0.06 11.75 -9.54
C ARG A 69 0.17 12.20 -8.09
N ARG A 70 -0.47 13.33 -7.71
CA ARG A 70 -0.50 13.82 -6.33
C ARG A 70 -1.14 12.82 -5.37
N LEU A 71 -2.06 11.99 -5.86
CA LEU A 71 -2.80 11.05 -5.03
C LEU A 71 -1.89 9.95 -4.47
N SER A 72 -0.89 9.52 -5.23
CA SER A 72 0.02 8.43 -4.87
C SER A 72 1.33 8.90 -4.23
N ILE A 73 1.40 10.17 -3.80
CA ILE A 73 2.59 10.78 -3.20
C ILE A 73 2.31 11.21 -1.76
N ALA A 74 3.30 10.99 -0.90
CA ALA A 74 3.24 11.35 0.51
C ALA A 74 4.64 11.61 1.10
N CYS A 75 4.65 12.20 2.29
CA CYS A 75 5.87 12.42 3.06
C CYS A 75 6.06 11.28 4.05
N LYS A 76 7.24 10.67 4.04
CA LYS A 76 7.64 9.66 5.03
C LYS A 76 9.08 9.88 5.44
N ALA A 77 9.34 9.91 6.75
CA ALA A 77 10.70 10.07 7.30
C ALA A 77 11.46 11.24 6.66
N GLY A 78 10.78 12.36 6.45
CA GLY A 78 11.35 13.56 5.86
C GLY A 78 11.55 13.51 4.34
N ARG A 79 11.13 12.45 3.65
CA ARG A 79 11.34 12.26 2.21
C ARG A 79 10.01 12.14 1.47
N CYS A 80 9.93 12.75 0.28
CA CYS A 80 8.80 12.55 -0.59
C CYS A 80 8.91 11.22 -1.32
N ILE A 81 7.90 10.39 -1.16
CA ILE A 81 7.82 9.06 -1.75
C ILE A 81 6.60 9.03 -2.69
N ARG A 82 6.73 8.36 -3.83
CA ARG A 82 5.60 8.03 -4.71
C ARG A 82 5.38 6.52 -4.72
N LEU A 83 4.16 6.05 -4.95
CA LEU A 83 3.92 4.63 -5.19
C LEU A 83 4.70 4.14 -6.42
N LYS A 84 5.30 2.95 -6.29
CA LYS A 84 6.06 2.31 -7.36
C LYS A 84 5.07 1.70 -8.37
N ALA A 85 5.07 2.23 -9.58
CA ALA A 85 4.13 1.83 -10.62
C ALA A 85 4.55 0.53 -11.33
N ILE A 86 3.57 -0.30 -11.68
CA ILE A 86 3.69 -1.42 -12.60
C ILE A 86 2.98 -1.06 -13.91
N GLY A 87 3.78 -0.79 -14.94
CA GLY A 87 3.28 -0.36 -16.26
C GLY A 87 2.96 1.14 -16.36
N PRO A 88 2.62 1.62 -17.56
CA PRO A 88 2.28 3.02 -17.81
C PRO A 88 0.78 3.34 -17.60
N GLU A 89 0.47 4.65 -17.62
CA GLU A 89 -0.81 5.29 -17.99
C GLU A 89 -1.82 5.82 -16.96
N GLN A 90 -1.66 5.66 -15.64
CA GLN A 90 -2.75 5.98 -14.67
C GLN A 90 -3.87 4.94 -14.75
N CYS A 91 -4.44 4.59 -13.61
CA CYS A 91 -5.60 3.71 -13.57
C CYS A 91 -6.80 4.44 -12.95
N LEU A 92 -7.98 4.31 -13.55
CA LEU A 92 -9.24 4.78 -12.96
C LEU A 92 -10.09 3.61 -12.45
N GLU A 93 -9.75 2.40 -12.89
CA GLU A 93 -10.47 1.16 -12.63
C GLU A 93 -9.50 -0.01 -12.71
N GLN A 94 -9.83 -1.12 -12.04
CA GLN A 94 -8.92 -2.27 -11.91
C GLN A 94 -8.53 -2.88 -13.26
N LYS A 95 -9.41 -2.87 -14.26
CA LYS A 95 -9.16 -3.48 -15.58
C LYS A 95 -8.02 -2.84 -16.38
N LYS A 96 -7.51 -1.68 -15.95
CA LYS A 96 -6.36 -1.01 -16.56
C LYS A 96 -5.02 -1.52 -16.06
N CYS A 97 -5.00 -2.24 -14.94
CA CYS A 97 -3.76 -2.71 -14.36
C CYS A 97 -3.35 -4.08 -14.92
N PRO A 98 -2.12 -4.22 -15.44
CA PRO A 98 -1.65 -5.45 -16.07
C PRO A 98 -1.19 -6.48 -15.03
N GLY A 99 -1.21 -7.76 -15.42
CA GLY A 99 -0.65 -8.84 -14.62
C GLY A 99 -1.19 -8.88 -13.18
N GLN A 100 -0.29 -9.16 -12.23
CA GLN A 100 -0.59 -9.19 -10.79
C GLN A 100 -0.40 -7.80 -10.17
N SER A 101 -1.22 -6.84 -10.60
CA SER A 101 -1.22 -5.48 -10.04
C SER A 101 -2.64 -4.97 -9.79
N ILE A 102 -2.78 -4.05 -8.84
CA ILE A 102 -4.07 -3.45 -8.49
C ILE A 102 -4.04 -1.93 -8.59
N CYS A 103 -5.20 -1.34 -8.92
CA CYS A 103 -5.33 0.10 -9.06
C CYS A 103 -5.53 0.76 -7.69
N ILE A 104 -4.49 1.43 -7.19
CA ILE A 104 -4.51 2.19 -5.93
C ILE A 104 -4.12 3.63 -6.19
N ARG A 105 -5.00 4.54 -5.80
CA ARG A 105 -4.77 5.99 -5.94
C ARG A 105 -4.27 6.38 -7.32
N GLN A 106 -4.88 5.76 -8.33
CA GLN A 106 -4.62 5.97 -9.74
C GLN A 106 -3.25 5.49 -10.26
N VAL A 107 -2.58 4.63 -9.50
CA VAL A 107 -1.35 3.93 -9.91
C VAL A 107 -1.58 2.42 -9.80
N CYS A 108 -1.15 1.68 -10.82
CA CYS A 108 -1.09 0.22 -10.73
C CYS A 108 0.12 -0.17 -9.89
N VAL A 109 -0.11 -0.85 -8.76
CA VAL A 109 0.94 -1.29 -7.84
C VAL A 109 0.97 -2.80 -7.78
N ALA A 110 2.14 -3.38 -7.54
CA ALA A 110 2.28 -4.82 -7.37
C ALA A 110 1.35 -5.34 -6.27
N ALA A 111 0.76 -6.52 -6.50
CA ALA A 111 -0.23 -7.10 -5.63
C ALA A 111 -0.06 -8.61 -5.53
N GLU A 112 -0.51 -9.17 -4.41
CA GLU A 112 -0.52 -10.61 -4.16
C GLU A 112 -1.93 -11.08 -3.80
N PRO A 113 -2.25 -12.35 -4.09
CA PRO A 113 -3.55 -12.91 -3.73
C PRO A 113 -3.72 -13.00 -2.21
N CYS A 114 -4.92 -12.71 -1.74
CA CYS A 114 -5.37 -13.02 -0.39
C CYS A 114 -5.86 -14.47 -0.31
N GLU A 115 -5.98 -15.02 0.89
CA GLU A 115 -6.50 -16.37 1.13
C GLU A 115 -8.04 -16.45 1.11
N TYR A 116 -8.72 -15.42 0.60
CA TYR A 116 -10.18 -15.35 0.58
C TYR A 116 -10.73 -14.81 -0.74
N THR A 117 -11.90 -15.34 -1.11
CA THR A 117 -12.56 -15.10 -2.40
C THR A 117 -13.59 -13.98 -2.33
N CYS A 118 -13.86 -13.36 -3.48
CA CYS A 118 -14.90 -12.37 -3.69
C CYS A 118 -15.94 -12.86 -4.72
N ARG A 119 -17.20 -12.50 -4.51
CA ARG A 119 -18.36 -12.77 -5.39
C ARG A 119 -19.37 -11.63 -5.25
N ILE A 120 -20.43 -11.62 -6.04
CA ILE A 120 -21.54 -10.65 -5.93
C ILE A 120 -22.00 -10.58 -4.46
N GLY A 121 -21.90 -9.40 -3.84
CA GLY A 121 -22.24 -9.15 -2.43
C GLY A 121 -21.09 -9.29 -1.42
N LYS A 122 -19.97 -9.94 -1.77
CA LYS A 122 -18.73 -9.92 -0.96
C LYS A 122 -17.71 -8.98 -1.59
N ILE A 123 -17.47 -7.86 -0.91
CA ILE A 123 -16.45 -6.88 -1.27
C ILE A 123 -15.14 -7.29 -0.57
N CYS A 124 -14.02 -7.20 -1.28
CA CYS A 124 -12.69 -7.37 -0.66
C CYS A 124 -12.42 -6.29 0.40
N GLY A 125 -11.34 -6.45 1.17
CA GLY A 125 -10.92 -5.45 2.15
C GLY A 125 -10.73 -4.04 1.53
N LEU A 126 -10.76 -3.02 2.39
CA LEU A 126 -10.43 -1.66 1.94
C LEU A 126 -9.02 -1.64 1.34
N GLY A 127 -8.89 -1.14 0.11
CA GLY A 127 -7.59 -1.13 -0.58
C GLY A 127 -7.25 -2.41 -1.33
N GLU A 128 -8.12 -3.41 -1.30
CA GLU A 128 -7.99 -4.64 -2.07
C GLU A 128 -8.86 -4.63 -3.32
N ARG A 129 -8.61 -5.54 -4.26
CA ARG A 129 -9.40 -5.68 -5.49
C ARG A 129 -9.76 -7.13 -5.77
N CYS A 130 -10.97 -7.32 -6.27
CA CYS A 130 -11.45 -8.62 -6.73
C CYS A 130 -10.96 -8.86 -8.16
N ILE A 131 -10.15 -9.90 -8.37
CA ILE A 131 -9.67 -10.31 -9.69
C ILE A 131 -9.98 -11.80 -9.85
N GLY A 132 -10.80 -12.15 -10.84
CA GLY A 132 -11.13 -13.56 -11.12
C GLY A 132 -11.78 -14.32 -9.96
N GLY A 133 -12.48 -13.63 -9.05
CA GLY A 133 -13.13 -14.24 -7.89
C GLY A 133 -12.22 -14.40 -6.65
N LEU A 134 -10.98 -13.90 -6.70
CA LEU A 134 -10.05 -13.86 -5.57
C LEU A 134 -9.73 -12.41 -5.18
N CYS A 135 -9.57 -12.13 -3.89
CA CYS A 135 -9.13 -10.82 -3.44
C CYS A 135 -7.61 -10.69 -3.57
N PHE A 136 -7.15 -9.49 -3.91
CA PHE A 136 -5.73 -9.15 -4.03
C PHE A 136 -5.44 -7.89 -3.22
N ARG A 137 -4.32 -7.92 -2.51
CA ARG A 137 -3.82 -6.80 -1.68
C ARG A 137 -2.50 -6.27 -2.22
N PRO A 138 -2.20 -4.98 -2.04
CA PRO A 138 -0.91 -4.43 -2.46
C PRO A 138 0.20 -4.92 -1.52
N VAL A 139 1.43 -4.95 -2.04
CA VAL A 139 2.61 -5.39 -1.27
C VAL A 139 3.51 -4.22 -0.86
N PRO A 140 4.19 -4.26 0.30
CA PRO A 140 5.19 -3.27 0.70
C PRO A 140 6.51 -3.41 -0.09
N SER A 141 7.40 -2.42 0.06
CA SER A 141 8.81 -2.46 -0.37
C SER A 141 9.73 -3.05 0.68
#